data_AF-A0A565AX41-F1
#
_entry.id   AF-A0A565AX41-F1
#
_cell.length_a   1.000
_cell.length_b   1.000
_cell.length_c   1.000
_cell.angle_alpha   90.00
_cell.angle_beta   90.00
_cell.angle_gamma   90.00
#
_symmetry.space_group_name_H-M   'P 1'
#
loop_
_entity.id
_entity.type
_entity.pdbx_description
1 polymer ?
#
loop_
_entity_poly.entity_id
_entity_poly.type
_entity_poly.pdbx_seq_one_letter_code
_entity_poly.pdbx_strand_id
1 'polypeptide(L)' 'MEHRYGANDFVTDKKHIGLLPPGTYYLMEVDSMYRRFYATVAGDCTILPEKGKVENGTLS' A
#
# COMPACT_ATOMS: atom_id res chain seq x y z
N MET A 1 17.81 2.77 -3.11
CA MET A 1 16.56 3.46 -3.48
C MET A 1 16.43 3.62 -4.99
N GLU A 2 17.51 3.68 -5.77
CA GLU A 2 17.46 3.79 -7.25
C GLU A 2 16.68 2.67 -7.96
N HIS A 3 16.82 1.40 -7.56
CA HIS A 3 16.14 0.29 -8.25
C HIS A 3 14.60 0.25 -8.11
N ARG A 4 14.03 1.08 -7.23
CA ARG A 4 12.57 1.13 -7.00
C ARG A 4 11.91 2.36 -7.62
N TYR A 5 12.69 3.28 -8.17
CA TYR A 5 12.15 4.41 -8.92
C TYR A 5 11.71 3.94 -10.31
N GLY A 6 10.40 3.89 -10.55
CA GLY A 6 9.81 3.45 -11.81
C GLY A 6 9.45 1.97 -11.88
N ALA A 7 9.78 1.18 -10.84
CA ALA A 7 9.30 -0.19 -10.72
C ALA A 7 7.80 -0.20 -10.42
N ASN A 8 7.11 -1.20 -10.95
CA ASN A 8 5.73 -1.54 -10.65
C ASN A 8 5.67 -3.05 -10.38
N ASP A 9 4.52 -3.54 -9.91
CA ASP A 9 4.31 -4.96 -9.59
C ASP A 9 5.29 -5.52 -8.53
N PHE A 10 5.36 -4.86 -7.38
CA PHE A 10 6.18 -5.30 -6.26
C PHE A 10 5.51 -5.08 -4.90
N VAL A 11 5.85 -5.98 -3.97
CA VAL A 11 5.47 -5.89 -2.55
C VAL A 11 6.65 -5.30 -1.77
N THR A 12 6.38 -4.39 -0.84
CA THR A 12 7.44 -3.83 0.01
C THR A 12 7.79 -4.77 1.17
N ASP A 13 9.07 -4.80 1.53
CA ASP A 13 9.54 -5.59 2.66
C ASP A 13 8.98 -5.05 3.98
N LYS A 14 8.20 -5.90 4.66
CA LYS A 14 7.50 -5.57 5.91
C LYS A 14 8.38 -5.63 7.16
N LYS A 15 9.66 -5.98 7.00
CA LYS A 15 10.59 -6.25 8.11
C LYS A 15 10.88 -5.02 9.00
N HIS A 16 10.72 -3.81 8.49
CA HIS A 16 11.03 -2.57 9.21
C HIS A 16 9.81 -1.81 9.75
N ILE A 17 8.61 -2.37 9.61
CA ILE A 17 7.37 -1.72 10.05
C ILE A 17 7.36 -1.48 11.57
N GLY A 18 7.97 -2.37 12.35
CA GLY A 18 8.05 -2.25 13.82
C GLY A 18 8.94 -1.10 14.33
N LEU A 19 9.70 -0.45 13.46
CA LEU A 19 10.49 0.75 13.80
C LEU A 19 9.70 2.05 13.59
N LEU A 20 8.55 1.98 12.93
CA LEU A 20 7.73 3.15 12.67
C LEU A 20 6.81 3.41 13.88
N PRO A 21 6.58 4.69 14.23
CA PRO A 21 5.60 5.03 15.25
C PRO A 21 4.19 4.49 14.91
N PRO A 22 3.39 4.10 15.90
CA PRO A 22 1.98 3.73 15.69
C PRO A 22 1.22 4.84 14.95
N GLY A 23 0.30 4.46 14.05
CA GLY A 23 -0.43 5.41 13.20
C GLY A 23 0.34 5.89 11.97
N THR A 24 1.62 5.51 11.80
CA THR A 24 2.39 5.83 10.59
C THR A 24 1.86 5.04 9.40
N TYR A 25 1.56 5.74 8.30
CA TYR A 25 1.24 5.10 7.03
C TYR A 25 2.52 4.65 6.32
N TYR A 26 2.50 3.43 5.78
CA TYR A 26 3.60 2.88 4.99
C TYR A 26 3.07 2.26 3.70
N LEU A 27 3.90 2.28 2.66
CA LEU A 27 3.60 1.65 1.37
C LEU A 27 3.71 0.13 1.54
N MET A 28 2.68 -0.61 1.14
CA MET A 28 2.59 -2.06 1.23
C MET A 28 2.89 -2.76 -0.10
N GLU A 29 2.35 -2.25 -1.20
CA GLU A 29 2.60 -2.78 -2.54
C GLU A 29 2.30 -1.74 -3.62
N VAL A 30 2.91 -1.94 -4.77
CA VAL A 30 2.63 -1.23 -6.01
C VAL A 30 2.26 -2.27 -7.05
N ASP A 31 1.08 -2.17 -7.64
CA ASP A 31 0.68 -3.10 -8.70
C ASP A 31 1.26 -2.71 -10.06
N SER A 32 1.06 -3.55 -11.08
CA SER A 32 1.50 -3.31 -12.46
C SER A 32 0.86 -2.08 -13.13
N MET A 33 -0.21 -1.55 -12.54
CA MET A 33 -0.87 -0.31 -12.97
C MET A 33 -0.36 0.91 -12.20
N TYR A 34 0.74 0.79 -11.45
CA TYR A 34 1.32 1.83 -10.60
C TYR A 34 0.41 2.32 -9.46
N ARG A 35 -0.66 1.58 -9.13
CA ARG A 35 -1.50 1.90 -7.97
C ARG A 35 -0.74 1.53 -6.70
N ARG A 36 -0.72 2.45 -5.74
CA ARG A 36 -0.01 2.33 -4.47
C ARG A 36 -0.99 1.99 -3.36
N PHE A 37 -0.74 0.89 -2.66
CA PHE A 37 -1.56 0.45 -1.54
C PHE A 37 -0.81 0.73 -0.24
N TYR A 38 -1.48 1.42 0.69
CA TYR A 38 -0.91 1.81 1.98
C TYR A 38 -1.62 1.08 3.10
N ALA A 39 -0.90 0.89 4.21
CA ALA A 39 -1.43 0.41 5.47
C ALA A 39 -0.90 1.28 6.61
N THR A 40 -1.52 1.20 7.77
CA THR A 40 -1.07 1.87 8.99
C THR A 40 -0.37 0.87 9.90
N VAL A 41 0.67 1.33 10.61
CA VAL A 41 1.16 0.57 11.77
C VAL A 41 0.06 0.59 12.81
N ALA A 42 -0.38 -0.59 13.25
CA ALA A 42 -1.47 -0.74 14.21
C ALA A 42 -1.20 0.11 15.46
N GLY A 43 -1.82 1.28 15.49
CA GLY A 43 -2.00 2.12 16.66
C GLY A 43 -3.48 2.34 16.77
N ASP A 44 -4.14 1.50 17.59
CA ASP A 44 -5.54 1.57 18.03
C ASP A 44 -6.66 1.82 17.00
N CYS A 45 -6.35 1.91 15.71
CA CYS A 45 -7.29 2.20 14.65
C CYS A 45 -7.11 1.21 13.49
N THR A 46 -7.91 0.15 13.53
CA THR A 46 -8.00 -0.87 12.49
C THR A 46 -8.75 -0.32 11.28
N ILE A 47 -8.04 0.35 10.38
CA ILE A 47 -8.54 0.53 9.01
C ILE A 47 -7.83 -0.51 8.16
N LEU A 48 -8.40 -1.72 8.13
CA LEU A 48 -8.03 -2.70 7.12
C LEU A 48 -8.59 -2.18 5.79
N PRO A 49 -7.77 -2.05 4.73
CA PRO A 49 -8.33 -1.79 3.42
C PRO A 49 -9.12 -3.06 3.03
N GLU A 50 -10.44 -2.99 3.18
CA GLU A 50 -11.33 -3.88 2.44
C GLU A 50 -10.92 -3.72 0.98
N LYS A 51 -10.49 -4.83 0.36
CA LYS A 51 -10.13 -4.87 -1.05
C LYS A 51 -11.43 -4.73 -1.86
N GLY A 52 -12.00 -3.52 -1.84
CA GLY A 52 -13.18 -3.15 -2.58
C GLY A 52 -12.87 -3.32 -4.06
N LYS A 53 -13.59 -4.25 -4.68
CA LYS A 53 -13.56 -4.51 -6.12
C LYS A 53 -13.98 -3.22 -6.83
N VAL A 54 -13.02 -2.43 -7.28
CA VAL A 54 -13.29 -1.26 -8.12
C VAL A 54 -13.57 -1.74 -9.54
N GLU A 55 -14.85 -1.86 -9.87
CA GLU A 55 -15.32 -2.13 -11.22
C GLU A 55 -15.27 -0.80 -12.00
N ASN A 56 -14.34 -0.68 -12.96
CA ASN A 56 -14.37 0.43 -13.92
C ASN A 56 -15.56 0.19 -14.87
N GLY A 57 -16.67 0.90 -14.63
CA GLY A 57 -17.88 0.82 -15.45
C GLY A 57 -18.19 2.15 -16.14
N THR A 58 -17.86 2.20 -17.44
CA THR A 58 -18.52 2.90 -18.55
C THR A 58 -19.34 4.16 -18.24
N LEU A 59 -18.86 5.32 -18.66
CA LEU A 59 -19.72 6.45 -19.00
C LEU A 59 -20.07 6.35 -20.48
N SER A 60 -21.36 6.10 -20.74
CA SER A 60 -22.00 6.11 -22.07
C SER A 60 -22.12 7.53 -22.63
#